data_AF-A0A497LI95-F1
#
_entry.id   AF-A0A497LI95-F1
#
_cell.length_a   1.000
_cell.length_b   1.000
_cell.length_c   1.000
_cell.angle_alpha   90.00
_cell.angle_beta   90.00
_cell.angle_gamma   90.00
#
_symmetry.space_group_name_H-M   'P 1'
#
loop_
_entity.id
_entity.type
_entity.pdbx_description
1 polymer ?
#
loop_
_entity_poly.entity_id
_entity_poly.type
_entity_poly.pdbx_seq_one_letter_code
_entity_poly.pdbx_strand_id
1 'polypeptide(L)'
;MFRFWEGFTPKMKRILAIIAFFLLAIIITIAGVLTPLSDEDADALSKGLNQTRETVNSLESVQQVSFIFGNNFMMCLAGFVPIAGPAFECYVLYSTGVVIAADSYNQANPLLVFFLLFLFPFTWLEFLAYSVAMAESFWLTWRLIQRRGRNEIRNTCMFIALCAVLLLVGAVIEVAFMSLLGS
;
A
#
# COMPACT_ATOMS: atom_id res chain seq x y z
N MET A 1 3.25 -14.85 -27.82
CA MET A 1 2.77 -14.99 -26.42
C MET A 1 3.97 -15.45 -25.60
N PHE A 2 4.36 -14.70 -24.56
CA PHE A 2 5.62 -14.92 -23.84
C PHE A 2 5.74 -16.37 -23.33
N ARG A 3 6.66 -17.15 -23.93
CA ARG A 3 7.02 -18.54 -23.54
C ARG A 3 7.37 -18.69 -22.06
N PHE A 4 7.63 -17.57 -21.37
CA PHE A 4 7.86 -17.49 -19.93
C PHE A 4 6.77 -18.15 -19.07
N TRP A 5 5.50 -18.13 -19.51
CA TRP A 5 4.39 -18.65 -18.73
C TRP A 5 4.06 -20.14 -19.00
N GLU A 6 4.82 -20.78 -19.89
CA GLU A 6 4.68 -22.22 -20.19
C GLU A 6 5.22 -23.03 -19.01
N GLY A 7 4.42 -23.97 -18.49
CA GLY A 7 4.79 -24.82 -17.34
C GLY A 7 4.24 -24.38 -15.97
N PHE A 8 3.79 -23.13 -15.81
CA PHE A 8 3.26 -22.66 -14.51
C PHE A 8 1.75 -22.92 -14.34
N THR A 9 1.37 -23.37 -13.15
CA THR A 9 -0.04 -23.50 -12.75
C THR A 9 -0.71 -22.12 -12.59
N PRO A 10 -2.04 -21.98 -12.74
CA PRO A 10 -2.73 -20.70 -12.56
C PRO A 10 -2.46 -20.01 -11.22
N LYS A 11 -2.28 -20.80 -10.14
CA LYS A 11 -1.93 -20.30 -8.81
C LYS A 11 -0.54 -19.68 -8.79
N MET A 12 0.45 -20.38 -9.36
CA MET A 12 1.82 -19.86 -9.48
C MET A 12 1.85 -18.54 -10.27
N LYS A 13 1.04 -18.42 -11.33
CA LYS A 13 0.96 -17.18 -12.11
C LYS A 13 0.48 -15.99 -11.29
N ARG A 14 -0.52 -16.19 -10.42
CA ARG A 14 -0.99 -15.15 -9.50
C ARG A 14 0.05 -14.78 -8.46
N ILE A 15 0.68 -15.77 -7.83
CA ILE A 15 1.73 -15.53 -6.83
C ILE A 15 2.89 -14.72 -7.45
N LEU A 16 3.33 -15.09 -8.66
CA LEU A 16 4.37 -14.35 -9.37
C LEU A 16 3.93 -12.91 -9.71
N ALA A 17 2.67 -12.69 -10.07
CA ALA A 17 2.14 -11.36 -10.28
C ALA A 17 2.15 -10.52 -8.98
N ILE A 18 1.71 -11.11 -7.86
CA ILE A 18 1.75 -10.44 -6.55
C ILE A 18 3.18 -10.07 -6.16
N ILE A 19 4.14 -10.99 -6.33
CA ILE A 19 5.56 -10.71 -6.07
C ILE A 19 6.07 -9.59 -6.97
N ALA A 20 5.73 -9.61 -8.27
CA ALA A 20 6.14 -8.56 -9.19
C ALA A 20 5.57 -7.19 -8.78
N PHE A 21 4.29 -7.11 -8.40
CA PHE A 21 3.67 -5.88 -7.91
C PHE A 21 4.21 -5.44 -6.54
N PHE A 22 4.63 -6.38 -5.69
CA PHE A 22 5.28 -6.07 -4.42
C PHE A 22 6.65 -5.43 -4.62
N LEU A 23 7.46 -5.98 -5.51
CA LEU A 23 8.73 -5.37 -5.89
C LEU A 23 8.52 -4.01 -6.57
N LEU A 24 7.52 -3.91 -7.45
CA LEU A 24 7.15 -2.64 -8.08
C LEU A 24 6.75 -1.61 -7.01
N ALA A 25 5.95 -1.99 -6.02
CA ALA A 25 5.51 -1.11 -4.96
C ALA A 25 6.69 -0.52 -4.19
N ILE A 26 7.67 -1.36 -3.82
CA ILE A 26 8.90 -0.91 -3.18
C ILE A 26 9.67 0.06 -4.08
N ILE A 27 9.83 -0.25 -5.38
CA ILE A 27 10.55 0.62 -6.32
C ILE A 27 9.86 1.98 -6.45
N ILE A 28 8.53 2.00 -6.54
CA ILE A 28 7.75 3.23 -6.68
C ILE A 28 7.81 4.08 -5.41
N THR A 29 7.73 3.47 -4.23
CA THR A 29 7.90 4.20 -2.98
C THR A 29 9.32 4.73 -2.85
N ILE A 30 10.36 3.98 -3.22
CA ILE A 30 11.75 4.48 -3.27
C ILE A 30 11.87 5.69 -4.21
N ALA A 31 11.20 5.66 -5.37
CA ALA A 31 11.19 6.82 -6.27
C ALA A 31 10.57 8.06 -5.59
N GLY A 32 9.49 7.89 -4.83
CA GLY A 32 8.92 8.96 -4.00
C GLY A 32 9.88 9.45 -2.93
N VAL A 33 10.52 8.53 -2.20
CA VAL A 33 11.51 8.83 -1.14
C VAL A 33 12.71 9.62 -1.66
N LEU A 34 13.11 9.37 -2.91
CA LEU A 34 14.24 10.04 -3.56
C LEU A 34 13.86 11.35 -4.26
N THR A 35 12.60 11.77 -4.17
CA THR A 35 12.14 13.02 -4.77
C THR A 35 12.79 14.19 -4.04
N PRO A 36 13.52 15.08 -4.75
CA PRO A 36 14.07 16.28 -4.13
C PRO A 36 12.95 17.20 -3.63
N LEU A 37 13.06 17.63 -2.38
CA LEU A 37 12.11 18.56 -1.75
C LEU A 37 12.77 19.91 -1.50
N SER A 38 12.03 20.98 -1.78
CA SER A 38 12.37 22.31 -1.28
C SER A 38 12.02 22.42 0.21
N ASP A 39 12.62 23.38 0.93
CA ASP A 39 12.27 23.65 2.32
C ASP A 39 10.75 23.94 2.47
N GLU A 40 10.17 24.68 1.51
CA GLU A 40 8.74 25.02 1.50
C GLU A 40 7.85 23.78 1.35
N ASP A 41 8.19 22.87 0.42
CA ASP A 41 7.43 21.63 0.19
C ASP A 41 7.55 20.68 1.38
N ALA A 42 8.75 20.53 1.93
CA ALA A 42 9.00 19.70 3.11
C ALA A 42 8.20 20.21 4.31
N ASP A 43 8.20 21.52 4.56
CA ASP A 43 7.42 22.14 5.64
C ASP A 43 5.91 21.94 5.44
N ALA A 44 5.40 22.14 4.22
CA ALA A 44 3.98 21.99 3.92
C ALA A 44 3.50 20.54 4.13
N LEU A 45 4.25 19.56 3.62
CA LEU A 45 3.94 18.14 3.78
C LEU A 45 4.06 17.68 5.24
N SER A 46 5.10 18.12 5.94
CA SER A 46 5.32 17.79 7.36
C SER A 46 4.21 18.35 8.24
N LYS A 47 3.73 19.58 7.97
CA LYS A 47 2.57 20.15 8.66
C LYS A 47 1.30 19.34 8.44
N GLY A 48 1.02 18.93 7.21
CA GLY A 48 -0.14 18.08 6.91
C GLY A 48 -0.07 16.71 7.59
N LEU A 49 1.12 16.10 7.61
CA LEU A 49 1.36 14.84 8.31
C LEU A 49 1.17 14.99 9.83
N ASN A 50 1.72 16.05 10.42
CA ASN A 50 1.59 16.31 11.86
C ASN A 50 0.14 16.58 12.26
N GLN A 51 -0.63 17.34 11.46
CA GLN A 51 -2.07 17.51 11.68
C GLN A 51 -2.83 16.18 11.65
N THR A 52 -2.44 15.28 10.73
CA THR A 52 -3.02 13.93 10.66
C THR A 52 -2.67 13.12 11.91
N ARG A 53 -1.40 13.16 12.35
CA ARG A 53 -0.95 12.49 13.59
C ARG A 53 -1.66 13.04 14.83
N GLU A 54 -1.78 14.35 14.98
CA GLU A 54 -2.51 14.99 16.09
C GLU A 54 -3.98 14.56 16.11
N THR A 55 -4.62 14.54 14.93
CA THR A 55 -6.00 14.05 14.79
C THR A 55 -6.10 12.60 15.25
N VAL A 56 -5.23 11.70 14.76
CA VAL A 56 -5.23 10.29 15.14
C VAL A 56 -4.96 10.13 16.64
N ASN A 57 -3.94 10.80 17.20
CA ASN A 57 -3.57 10.68 18.60
C ASN A 57 -4.65 11.23 19.55
N SER A 58 -5.52 12.14 19.09
CA SER A 58 -6.66 12.64 19.86
C SER A 58 -7.84 11.65 19.95
N LEU A 59 -7.84 10.60 19.12
CA LEU A 59 -8.91 9.59 19.08
C LEU A 59 -8.65 8.47 20.09
N GLU A 60 -9.72 7.82 20.55
CA GLU A 60 -9.59 6.58 21.32
C GLU A 60 -9.06 5.43 20.44
N SER A 61 -8.41 4.42 21.04
CA SER A 61 -7.71 3.35 20.29
C SER A 61 -8.58 2.66 19.23
N VAL A 62 -9.88 2.43 19.50
CA VAL A 62 -10.80 1.82 18.53
C VAL A 62 -11.05 2.73 17.33
N GLN A 63 -11.12 4.04 17.56
CA GLN A 63 -11.28 5.05 16.51
C GLN A 63 -9.99 5.23 15.71
N GLN A 64 -8.82 5.15 16.36
CA GLN A 64 -7.52 5.15 15.67
C GLN A 64 -7.41 3.97 14.69
N VAL A 65 -7.72 2.75 15.16
CA VAL A 65 -7.72 1.55 14.30
C VAL A 65 -8.67 1.74 13.12
N SER A 66 -9.87 2.25 13.37
CA SER A 66 -10.87 2.49 12.33
C SER A 66 -10.41 3.52 11.31
N PHE A 67 -9.72 4.58 11.74
CA PHE A 67 -9.18 5.63 10.87
C PHE A 67 -8.07 5.08 9.97
N ILE A 68 -7.06 4.41 10.56
CA ILE A 68 -5.93 3.83 9.82
C ILE A 68 -6.41 2.75 8.86
N PHE A 69 -7.23 1.81 9.34
CA PHE A 69 -7.82 0.78 8.50
C PHE A 69 -8.66 1.38 7.37
N GLY A 70 -9.54 2.34 7.68
CA GLY A 70 -10.42 2.97 6.70
C GLY A 70 -9.64 3.66 5.58
N ASN A 71 -8.60 4.41 5.94
CA ASN A 71 -7.72 5.08 4.98
C ASN A 71 -7.04 4.07 4.05
N ASN A 72 -6.37 3.07 4.62
CA ASN A 72 -5.62 2.09 3.84
C ASN A 72 -6.52 1.16 3.02
N PHE A 73 -7.67 0.76 3.56
CA PHE A 73 -8.61 -0.10 2.86
C PHE A 73 -9.31 0.64 1.71
N MET A 74 -9.62 1.94 1.87
CA MET A 74 -10.18 2.74 0.79
C MET A 74 -9.20 2.86 -0.38
N MET A 75 -7.91 3.11 -0.11
CA MET A 75 -6.88 3.12 -1.15
C MET A 75 -6.77 1.74 -1.83
N CYS A 76 -6.68 0.66 -1.03
CA CYS A 76 -6.62 -0.71 -1.54
C CYS A 76 -7.82 -1.09 -2.42
N LEU A 77 -9.04 -0.67 -2.05
CA LEU A 77 -10.25 -0.91 -2.85
C LEU A 77 -10.16 -0.25 -4.23
N ALA A 78 -9.62 0.97 -4.30
CA ALA A 78 -9.38 1.63 -5.58
C ALA A 78 -8.33 0.86 -6.41
N GLY A 79 -7.34 0.23 -5.77
CA GLY A 79 -6.36 -0.66 -6.40
C GLY A 79 -6.96 -1.86 -7.15
N PHE A 80 -8.16 -2.32 -6.78
CA PHE A 80 -8.86 -3.42 -7.48
C PHE A 80 -9.56 -2.98 -8.77
N VAL A 81 -9.70 -1.68 -9.04
CA VAL A 81 -10.37 -1.18 -10.24
C VAL A 81 -9.58 -1.62 -11.49
N PRO A 82 -10.18 -2.32 -12.46
CA PRO A 82 -9.50 -2.74 -13.69
C PRO A 82 -8.83 -1.56 -14.41
N ILE A 83 -7.58 -1.74 -14.85
CA ILE A 83 -6.75 -0.74 -15.55
C ILE A 83 -6.33 0.45 -14.67
N ALA A 84 -7.29 1.14 -14.05
CA ALA A 84 -7.05 2.34 -13.27
C ALA A 84 -6.39 2.06 -11.90
N GLY A 85 -6.70 0.92 -11.28
CA GLY A 85 -6.23 0.56 -9.94
C GLY A 85 -4.71 0.54 -9.80
N PRO A 86 -3.96 -0.18 -10.64
CA PRO A 86 -2.50 -0.19 -10.58
C PRO A 86 -1.87 1.19 -10.77
N ALA A 87 -2.44 2.05 -11.63
CA ALA A 87 -1.94 3.41 -11.81
C ALA A 87 -2.21 4.27 -10.56
N PHE A 88 -3.39 4.15 -9.97
CA PHE A 88 -3.75 4.83 -8.73
C PHE A 88 -2.87 4.38 -7.56
N GLU A 89 -2.65 3.08 -7.39
CA GLU A 89 -1.76 2.53 -6.35
C GLU A 89 -0.31 2.98 -6.53
N CYS A 90 0.19 3.06 -7.77
CA CYS A 90 1.51 3.65 -8.01
C CYS A 90 1.58 5.11 -7.55
N TYR A 91 0.53 5.90 -7.79
CA TYR A 91 0.46 7.28 -7.29
C TYR A 91 0.43 7.33 -5.76
N VAL A 92 -0.38 6.50 -5.11
CA VAL A 92 -0.44 6.41 -3.64
C VAL A 92 0.92 6.05 -3.06
N LEU A 93 1.56 4.99 -3.56
CA LEU A 93 2.87 4.52 -3.11
C LEU A 93 3.99 5.53 -3.32
N TYR A 94 3.95 6.27 -4.44
CA TYR A 94 4.87 7.37 -4.70
C TYR A 94 4.65 8.50 -3.69
N SER A 95 3.39 8.92 -3.48
CA SER A 95 3.03 9.96 -2.52
C SER A 95 3.43 9.59 -1.09
N THR A 96 3.27 8.33 -0.68
CA THR A 96 3.75 7.83 0.62
C THR A 96 5.26 7.99 0.73
N GLY A 97 6.00 7.66 -0.34
CA GLY A 97 7.45 7.86 -0.36
C GLY A 97 7.85 9.33 -0.21
N VAL A 98 7.15 10.24 -0.88
CA VAL A 98 7.37 11.69 -0.76
C VAL A 98 7.07 12.20 0.66
N VAL A 99 6.01 11.70 1.30
CA VAL A 99 5.68 12.03 2.69
C VAL A 99 6.76 11.53 3.65
N ILE A 100 7.32 10.34 3.43
CA ILE A 100 8.48 9.83 4.20
C ILE A 100 9.70 10.73 4.02
N ALA A 101 9.96 11.20 2.80
CA ALA A 101 11.05 12.13 2.53
C ALA A 101 10.88 13.47 3.26
N ALA A 102 9.65 14.00 3.30
CA ALA A 102 9.33 15.21 4.03
C ALA A 102 9.48 15.03 5.55
N ASP A 103 8.95 13.94 6.11
CA ASP A 103 8.99 13.65 7.56
C ASP A 103 10.42 13.50 8.10
N SER A 104 11.32 13.00 7.25
CA SER A 104 12.74 12.81 7.59
C SER A 104 13.65 13.97 7.17
N TYR A 105 13.08 15.03 6.59
CA TYR A 105 13.83 16.15 6.03
C TYR A 105 14.72 16.82 7.08
N ASN A 106 16.02 16.97 6.77
CA ASN A 106 17.08 17.48 7.66
C ASN A 106 17.27 16.72 9.00
N GLN A 107 16.54 15.64 9.25
CA GLN A 107 16.57 14.86 10.50
C GLN A 107 17.25 13.50 10.33
N ALA A 108 17.00 12.82 9.21
CA ALA A 108 17.52 11.50 8.93
C ALA A 108 17.66 11.25 7.43
N ASN A 109 18.33 10.15 7.07
CA ASN A 109 18.35 9.70 5.68
C ASN A 109 16.96 9.10 5.32
N PRO A 110 16.27 9.63 4.29
CA PRO A 110 14.89 9.24 3.98
C PRO A 110 14.77 7.77 3.51
N LEU A 111 15.78 7.23 2.81
CA LEU A 111 15.82 5.81 2.45
C LEU A 111 15.96 4.92 3.67
N LEU A 112 16.81 5.33 4.63
CA LEU A 112 17.00 4.58 5.86
C LEU A 112 15.68 4.53 6.65
N VAL A 113 14.98 5.66 6.77
CA VAL A 113 13.66 5.71 7.42
C VAL A 113 12.66 4.78 6.74
N PHE A 114 12.57 4.81 5.40
CA PHE A 114 11.71 3.90 4.64
C PHE A 114 12.01 2.42 4.93
N PHE A 115 13.28 2.01 4.91
CA PHE A 115 13.63 0.61 5.18
C PHE A 115 13.43 0.22 6.65
N LEU A 116 13.57 1.15 7.60
CA LEU A 116 13.24 0.90 9.01
C LEU A 116 11.74 0.62 9.20
N LEU A 117 10.86 1.17 8.36
CA LEU A 117 9.42 0.85 8.42
C LEU A 117 9.16 -0.64 8.21
N PHE A 118 9.98 -1.33 7.41
CA PHE A 118 9.87 -2.79 7.22
C PHE A 118 10.28 -3.61 8.44
N LEU A 119 10.81 -3.00 9.50
CA LEU A 119 10.92 -3.69 10.80
C LEU A 119 9.55 -3.86 11.47
N PHE A 120 8.57 -3.04 11.09
CA PHE A 120 7.22 -3.12 11.61
C PHE A 120 6.34 -4.02 10.72
N PRO A 121 5.57 -4.94 11.33
CA PRO A 121 4.75 -5.89 10.58
C PRO A 121 3.60 -5.21 9.80
N PHE A 122 3.10 -4.05 10.24
CA PHE A 122 2.02 -3.35 9.54
C PHE A 122 2.43 -2.90 8.14
N THR A 123 3.69 -2.52 7.93
CA THR A 123 4.22 -2.15 6.61
C THR A 123 4.22 -3.32 5.64
N TRP A 124 4.57 -4.53 6.10
CA TRP A 124 4.49 -5.74 5.27
C TRP A 124 3.06 -6.06 4.86
N LEU A 125 2.10 -5.91 5.78
CA LEU A 125 0.70 -6.18 5.54
C LEU A 125 0.10 -5.20 4.53
N GLU A 126 0.44 -3.92 4.63
CA GLU A 126 0.00 -2.88 3.70
C GLU A 126 0.54 -3.11 2.29
N PHE A 127 1.86 -3.24 2.14
CA PHE A 127 2.48 -3.48 0.82
C PHE A 127 1.96 -4.77 0.20
N LEU A 128 1.74 -5.83 0.98
CA LEU A 128 1.16 -7.07 0.48
C LEU A 128 -0.29 -6.87 0.01
N ALA A 129 -1.11 -6.13 0.76
CA ALA A 129 -2.51 -5.86 0.40
C ALA A 129 -2.61 -5.06 -0.92
N TYR A 130 -1.79 -4.02 -1.08
CA TYR A 130 -1.76 -3.22 -2.32
C TYR A 130 -1.24 -4.05 -3.50
N SER A 131 -0.24 -4.89 -3.28
CA SER A 131 0.29 -5.79 -4.32
C SER A 131 -0.74 -6.81 -4.79
N VAL A 132 -1.53 -7.36 -3.86
CA VAL A 132 -2.67 -8.23 -4.18
C VAL A 132 -3.73 -7.46 -4.97
N ALA A 133 -4.09 -6.25 -4.56
CA ALA A 133 -5.07 -5.42 -5.26
C ALA A 133 -4.65 -5.14 -6.70
N MET A 134 -3.40 -4.71 -6.92
CA MET A 134 -2.85 -4.47 -8.25
C MET A 134 -2.80 -5.74 -9.12
N ALA A 135 -2.36 -6.87 -8.53
CA ALA A 135 -2.33 -8.15 -9.23
C ALA A 135 -3.72 -8.60 -9.67
N GLU A 136 -4.72 -8.48 -8.79
CA GLU A 136 -6.10 -8.84 -9.10
C GLU A 136 -6.74 -7.88 -10.11
N SER A 137 -6.44 -6.58 -10.06
CA SER A 137 -6.85 -5.65 -11.11
C SER A 137 -6.28 -6.05 -12.48
N PHE A 138 -5.01 -6.45 -12.53
CA PHE A 138 -4.39 -6.97 -13.75
C PHE A 138 -5.09 -8.23 -14.28
N TRP A 139 -5.34 -9.23 -13.41
CA TRP A 139 -6.01 -10.47 -13.80
C TRP A 139 -7.47 -10.24 -14.20
N LEU A 140 -8.19 -9.39 -13.47
CA LEU A 140 -9.56 -8.99 -13.79
C LEU A 140 -9.63 -8.30 -15.15
N THR A 141 -8.76 -7.33 -15.41
CA THR A 141 -8.63 -6.66 -16.71
C THR A 141 -8.40 -7.69 -17.82
N TRP A 142 -7.44 -8.59 -17.64
CA TRP A 142 -7.11 -9.61 -18.62
C TRP A 142 -8.29 -10.55 -18.91
N ARG A 143 -9.00 -11.00 -17.87
CA ARG A 143 -10.17 -11.89 -18.03
C ARG A 143 -11.39 -11.18 -18.61
N LEU A 144 -11.56 -9.89 -18.36
CA LEU A 144 -12.58 -9.06 -19.00
C LEU A 144 -12.33 -8.97 -20.51
N ILE A 145 -11.08 -8.71 -20.92
CA ILE A 145 -10.67 -8.70 -22.34
C ILE A 145 -10.95 -10.06 -23.00
N GLN A 146 -10.69 -11.16 -22.29
CA GLN A 146 -10.98 -12.52 -22.76
C GLN A 146 -12.47 -12.92 -22.71
N ARG A 147 -13.38 -12.03 -22.29
CA ARG A 147 -14.81 -12.31 -22.05
C ARG A 147 -15.06 -13.47 -21.07
N ARG A 148 -14.15 -13.67 -20.10
CA ARG A 148 -14.21 -14.71 -19.05
C ARG A 148 -14.23 -14.12 -17.63
N GLY A 149 -14.68 -12.87 -17.48
CA GLY A 149 -14.59 -12.10 -16.22
C GLY A 149 -15.45 -12.60 -15.06
N ARG A 150 -16.51 -13.38 -15.29
CA ARG A 150 -17.47 -13.75 -14.23
C ARG A 150 -16.84 -14.54 -13.08
N ASN A 151 -15.99 -15.52 -13.40
CA ASN A 151 -15.28 -16.30 -12.37
C ASN A 151 -14.20 -15.45 -11.69
N GLU A 152 -13.67 -14.45 -12.41
CA GLU A 152 -12.62 -13.57 -11.91
C GLU A 152 -13.17 -12.60 -10.87
N ILE A 153 -14.36 -12.04 -11.08
CA ILE A 153 -15.04 -11.17 -10.10
C ILE A 153 -15.18 -11.87 -8.75
N ARG A 154 -15.55 -13.16 -8.73
CA ARG A 154 -15.65 -13.93 -7.48
C ARG A 154 -14.29 -14.03 -6.78
N ASN A 155 -13.21 -14.23 -7.53
CA ASN A 155 -11.86 -14.25 -6.98
C ASN A 155 -11.48 -12.89 -6.42
N THR A 156 -11.74 -11.81 -7.17
CA THR A 156 -11.51 -10.43 -6.74
C THR A 156 -12.23 -10.15 -5.41
N CYS A 157 -13.49 -10.55 -5.24
CA CYS A 157 -14.20 -10.39 -3.96
C CYS A 157 -13.53 -11.15 -2.80
N MET A 158 -13.02 -12.37 -3.05
CA MET A 158 -12.28 -13.12 -2.02
C MET A 158 -10.97 -12.43 -1.65
N PHE A 159 -10.25 -11.86 -2.62
CA PHE A 159 -9.02 -11.10 -2.37
C PHE A 159 -9.27 -9.75 -1.70
N ILE A 160 -10.38 -9.07 -2.00
CA ILE A 160 -10.81 -7.88 -1.26
C ILE A 160 -11.01 -8.22 0.22
N ALA A 161 -11.69 -9.33 0.53
CA ALA A 161 -11.87 -9.77 1.90
C ALA A 161 -10.54 -10.13 2.59
N LEU A 162 -9.61 -10.77 1.86
CA LEU A 162 -8.26 -11.04 2.35
C LEU A 162 -7.52 -9.74 2.70
N CYS A 163 -7.50 -8.76 1.78
CA CYS A 163 -6.86 -7.46 2.00
C CYS A 163 -7.49 -6.71 3.16
N ALA A 164 -8.82 -6.77 3.33
CA ALA A 164 -9.50 -6.18 4.48
C ALA A 164 -8.97 -6.75 5.81
N VAL A 165 -8.81 -8.08 5.90
CA VAL A 165 -8.25 -8.73 7.09
C VAL A 165 -6.79 -8.32 7.31
N LEU A 166 -5.96 -8.34 6.27
CA LEU A 166 -4.55 -7.94 6.37
C LEU A 166 -4.40 -6.51 6.88
N LEU A 167 -5.15 -5.58 6.31
CA LEU A 167 -5.10 -4.16 6.67
C LEU A 167 -5.70 -3.88 8.05
N LEU A 168 -6.75 -4.60 8.45
CA LEU A 168 -7.31 -4.47 9.78
C LEU A 168 -6.31 -4.95 10.84
N VAL A 169 -5.65 -6.08 10.61
CA VAL A 169 -4.58 -6.59 11.48
C VAL A 169 -3.42 -5.59 11.51
N GLY A 170 -3.03 -5.03 10.36
CA GLY A 170 -2.01 -3.99 10.27
C GLY A 170 -2.34 -2.78 11.15
N ALA A 171 -3.55 -2.23 11.02
CA ALA A 171 -4.01 -1.09 11.80
C ALA A 171 -4.02 -1.36 13.31
N VAL A 172 -4.47 -2.56 13.73
CA VAL A 172 -4.43 -2.97 15.15
C VAL A 172 -2.99 -2.99 15.68
N ILE A 173 -2.05 -3.55 14.90
CA ILE A 173 -0.65 -3.62 15.31
C ILE A 173 -0.04 -2.21 15.36
N GLU A 174 -0.32 -1.37 14.37
CA GLU A 174 0.18 0.00 14.29
C GLU A 174 -0.26 0.84 15.50
N VAL A 175 -1.54 0.80 15.87
CA VAL A 175 -2.06 1.48 17.06
C VAL A 175 -1.43 0.94 18.35
N ALA A 176 -1.17 -0.36 18.43
CA ALA A 176 -0.49 -0.95 19.58
C ALA A 176 0.95 -0.43 19.70
N PHE A 177 1.66 -0.24 18.58
CA PHE A 177 3.00 0.35 18.58
C PHE A 177 2.98 1.83 18.98
N MET A 178 2.06 2.64 18.44
CA MET A 178 1.90 4.04 18.83
C MET A 178 1.66 4.18 20.35
N SER A 179 0.76 3.35 20.88
CA SER A 179 0.44 3.34 22.32
C SER A 179 1.63 2.92 23.19
N LEU A 180 2.48 2.01 22.71
CA LEU A 180 3.65 1.52 23.44
C LEU A 180 4.81 2.54 23.41
N LEU A 181 4.96 3.26 22.30
CA LEU A 181 6.07 4.20 22.08
C LEU A 181 5.80 5.59 22.65
N GLY A 182 4.59 5.85 23.19
CA GLY A 182 4.27 7.09 23.90
C GLY A 182 4.32 8.33 23.01
N SER A 183 3.90 8.20 21.76
CA SER A 183 3.77 9.30 20.79
C SER A 183 2.38 9.92 20.79
#